data_AF-A0ABD0Z1W7-F1
#
_entry.id   AF-A0ABD0Z1W7-F1
#
_cell.length_a   1.000
_cell.length_b   1.000
_cell.length_c   1.000
_cell.angle_alpha   90.00
_cell.angle_beta   90.00
_cell.angle_gamma   90.00
#
_symmetry.space_group_name_H-M   'P 1'
#
loop_
_entity.id
_entity.type
_entity.pdbx_description
1 polymer ?
#
loop_
_entity_poly.entity_id
_entity_poly.type
_entity_poly.pdbx_seq_one_letter_code
_entity_poly.pdbx_strand_id
1 'polypeptide(L)'
;MNSICEHECYPHGVSTEKAVDWIFFIDTINFCFWTPGPGKWDVSYKGKLYTGYFALCAAVARALDDGVDLIDPKVYSKLTQNELAHILRSESKKEIPLLKERLDCLSQVGKILLQKYQGNLI
;
A
#
# COMPACT_ATOMS: atom_id res chain seq x y z
N MET A 1 -0.30 -25.22 -6.57
CA MET A 1 0.22 -23.84 -6.62
C MET A 1 -0.99 -22.95 -6.79
N ASN A 2 -1.28 -22.09 -5.83
CA ASN A 2 -2.29 -21.06 -6.04
C ASN A 2 -1.79 -20.15 -7.18
N SER A 3 -2.71 -19.67 -8.01
CA SER A 3 -2.37 -18.66 -9.01
C SER A 3 -1.73 -17.46 -8.30
N ILE A 4 -0.83 -16.72 -8.95
CA ILE A 4 -0.30 -15.46 -8.40
C ILE A 4 -1.47 -14.51 -8.05
N CYS A 5 -2.59 -14.61 -8.77
CA CYS A 5 -3.81 -13.85 -8.51
C CYS A 5 -4.56 -14.24 -7.22
N GLU A 6 -4.18 -15.33 -6.56
CA GLU A 6 -4.83 -15.87 -5.35
C GLU A 6 -3.96 -15.72 -4.08
N HIS A 7 -2.99 -14.78 -4.12
CA HIS A 7 -2.15 -14.53 -2.95
C HIS A 7 -2.96 -13.87 -1.82
N GLU A 8 -2.77 -14.32 -0.58
CA GLU A 8 -3.56 -13.90 0.60
C GLU A 8 -3.48 -12.41 0.96
N CYS A 9 -2.48 -11.71 0.43
CA CYS A 9 -2.30 -10.27 0.58
C CYS A 9 -3.00 -9.45 -0.50
N TYR A 10 -3.64 -10.10 -1.47
CA TYR A 10 -4.41 -9.43 -2.52
C TYR A 10 -5.89 -9.33 -2.11
N PRO A 11 -6.62 -8.33 -2.60
CA PRO A 11 -8.04 -8.24 -2.34
C PRO A 11 -8.78 -9.42 -2.99
N HIS A 12 -9.66 -10.06 -2.24
CA HIS A 12 -10.50 -11.16 -2.72
C HIS A 12 -11.98 -10.79 -2.65
N GLY A 13 -12.76 -11.19 -3.66
CA GLY A 13 -14.22 -10.94 -3.68
C GLY A 13 -14.61 -9.47 -3.83
N VAL A 14 -13.69 -8.61 -4.29
CA VAL A 14 -13.95 -7.20 -4.57
C VAL A 14 -14.44 -7.00 -6.02
N SER A 15 -15.06 -5.86 -6.29
CA SER A 15 -15.46 -5.48 -7.65
C SER A 15 -14.23 -5.16 -8.52
N THR A 16 -14.42 -5.14 -9.84
CA THR A 16 -13.35 -4.79 -10.80
C THR A 16 -12.79 -3.39 -10.53
N GLU A 17 -13.66 -2.42 -10.21
CA GLU A 17 -13.29 -1.04 -9.88
C GLU A 17 -12.35 -1.02 -8.67
N LYS A 18 -12.72 -1.68 -7.57
CA LYS A 18 -11.89 -1.76 -6.37
C LYS A 18 -10.58 -2.52 -6.60
N ALA A 19 -10.57 -3.52 -7.47
CA ALA A 19 -9.33 -4.21 -7.86
C ALA A 19 -8.39 -3.28 -8.65
N VAL A 20 -8.93 -2.46 -9.57
CA VAL A 20 -8.15 -1.47 -10.33
C VAL A 20 -7.61 -0.38 -9.42
N ASP A 21 -8.43 0.15 -8.50
CA ASP A 21 -7.98 1.13 -7.49
C ASP A 21 -6.84 0.58 -6.63
N TRP A 22 -6.93 -0.69 -6.22
CA TRP A 22 -5.88 -1.36 -5.46
C TRP A 22 -4.58 -1.51 -6.27
N ILE A 23 -4.67 -1.95 -7.53
CA ILE A 23 -3.49 -2.07 -8.41
C ILE A 23 -2.82 -0.71 -8.57
N PHE A 24 -3.61 0.34 -8.86
CA PHE A 24 -3.08 1.69 -9.03
C PHE A 24 -2.41 2.23 -7.77
N PHE A 25 -3.03 2.02 -6.60
CA PHE A 25 -2.43 2.40 -5.32
C PHE A 25 -1.10 1.69 -5.09
N ILE A 26 -1.08 0.36 -5.27
CA ILE A 26 0.14 -0.45 -5.07
C ILE A 26 1.24 0.01 -6.00
N ASP A 27 0.96 0.13 -7.30
CA ASP A 27 1.96 0.50 -8.30
C ASP A 27 2.49 1.93 -8.12
N THR A 28 1.66 2.85 -7.59
CA THR A 28 2.10 4.20 -7.23
C THR A 28 3.25 4.18 -6.21
N ILE A 29 3.29 3.19 -5.32
CA ILE A 29 4.31 3.04 -4.28
C ILE A 29 5.08 1.73 -4.39
N ASN A 30 5.19 1.12 -5.57
CA ASN A 30 5.93 -0.12 -5.78
C ASN A 30 7.38 0.13 -6.22
N PHE A 31 8.19 0.71 -5.34
CA PHE A 31 9.59 1.02 -5.63
C PHE A 31 10.46 0.95 -4.37
N CYS A 32 11.76 0.67 -4.50
CA CYS A 32 12.75 0.72 -3.41
C CYS A 32 12.35 0.01 -2.08
N PHE A 33 12.61 -1.30 -2.00
CA PHE A 33 12.47 -2.08 -0.76
C PHE A 33 13.82 -2.40 -0.09
N TRP A 34 14.90 -1.76 -0.55
CA TRP A 34 16.24 -2.02 -0.05
C TRP A 34 16.51 -1.21 1.22
N THR A 35 16.80 -1.89 2.33
CA THR A 35 17.16 -1.24 3.60
C THR A 35 18.67 -1.20 3.79
N PRO A 36 19.23 -0.07 4.27
CA PRO A 36 20.65 0.00 4.62
C PRO A 36 21.01 -0.94 5.78
N GLY A 37 22.15 -1.62 5.63
CA GLY A 37 22.71 -2.50 6.65
C GLY A 37 21.98 -3.84 6.79
N PRO A 38 22.23 -4.58 7.90
CA PRO A 38 21.59 -5.86 8.13
C PRO A 38 20.10 -5.70 8.46
N GLY A 39 19.28 -6.62 7.95
CA GLY A 39 17.84 -6.63 8.09
C GLY A 39 17.10 -6.21 6.82
N LYS A 40 15.79 -6.39 6.80
CA LYS A 40 14.89 -6.00 5.70
C LYS A 40 13.69 -5.26 6.29
N TRP A 41 13.08 -4.38 5.51
CA TRP A 41 11.73 -3.93 5.83
C TRP A 41 10.79 -5.14 5.71
N ASP A 42 10.07 -5.42 6.79
CA ASP A 42 9.17 -6.55 6.92
C ASP A 42 7.82 -6.12 7.46
N VAL A 43 6.78 -6.91 7.17
CA VAL A 43 5.43 -6.62 7.60
C VAL A 43 4.76 -7.93 8.02
N SER A 44 4.23 -7.96 9.24
CA SER A 44 3.41 -9.06 9.74
C SER A 44 1.94 -8.86 9.34
N TYR A 45 1.34 -9.91 8.76
CA TYR A 45 -0.08 -9.95 8.40
C TYR A 45 -0.58 -11.41 8.49
N LYS A 46 -1.73 -11.61 9.14
CA LYS A 46 -2.36 -12.94 9.36
C LYS A 46 -1.38 -14.02 9.89
N GLY A 47 -0.50 -13.62 10.80
CA GLY A 47 0.47 -14.51 11.45
C GLY A 47 1.69 -14.88 10.60
N LYS A 48 1.87 -14.25 9.44
CA LYS A 48 3.02 -14.45 8.54
C LYS A 48 3.82 -13.17 8.37
N LEU A 49 5.13 -13.31 8.25
CA LEU A 49 6.05 -12.20 8.01
C LEU A 49 6.42 -12.13 6.53
N TYR A 50 6.22 -10.97 5.92
CA TYR A 50 6.55 -10.70 4.52
C TYR A 50 7.70 -9.71 4.40
N THR A 51 8.40 -9.72 3.26
CA THR A 51 9.43 -8.74 2.90
C THR A 51 9.28 -8.32 1.44
N GLY A 52 9.91 -7.19 1.07
CA GLY A 52 9.88 -6.70 -0.32
C GLY A 52 8.47 -6.34 -0.79
N TYR A 53 8.14 -6.69 -2.03
CA TYR A 53 6.82 -6.42 -2.62
C TYR A 53 5.66 -7.00 -1.80
N PHE A 54 5.77 -8.25 -1.32
CA PHE A 54 4.69 -8.84 -0.53
C PHE A 54 4.52 -8.19 0.85
N ALA A 55 5.55 -7.54 1.40
CA ALA A 55 5.39 -6.72 2.60
C ALA A 55 4.54 -5.47 2.32
N LEU A 56 4.66 -4.87 1.13
CA LEU A 56 3.79 -3.79 0.70
C LEU A 56 2.33 -4.25 0.58
N CYS A 57 2.08 -5.36 -0.11
CA CYS A 57 0.74 -5.93 -0.20
C CYS A 57 0.19 -6.27 1.19
N ALA A 58 1.00 -6.85 2.07
CA ALA A 58 0.61 -7.17 3.45
C ALA A 58 0.26 -5.91 4.27
N ALA A 59 1.01 -4.82 4.12
CA ALA A 59 0.73 -3.57 4.84
C ALA A 59 -0.59 -2.94 4.39
N VAL A 60 -0.85 -2.95 3.08
CA VAL A 60 -2.10 -2.45 2.51
C VAL A 60 -3.28 -3.32 2.92
N ALA A 61 -3.15 -4.64 2.83
CA ALA A 61 -4.19 -5.57 3.25
C ALA A 61 -4.51 -5.42 4.75
N ARG A 62 -3.48 -5.26 5.59
CA ARG A 62 -3.65 -4.97 7.02
C ARG A 62 -4.42 -3.66 7.26
N ALA A 63 -4.08 -2.59 6.54
CA ALA A 63 -4.79 -1.32 6.68
C ALA A 63 -6.26 -1.39 6.24
N LEU A 64 -6.56 -2.14 5.18
CA LEU A 64 -7.93 -2.38 4.72
C LEU A 64 -8.72 -3.22 5.73
N ASP A 65 -8.12 -4.28 6.29
CA ASP A 65 -8.72 -5.11 7.35
C ASP A 65 -8.93 -4.30 8.64
N ASP A 66 -8.06 -3.31 8.93
CA ASP A 66 -8.19 -2.37 10.06
C ASP A 66 -9.26 -1.26 9.80
N GLY A 67 -9.92 -1.28 8.65
CA GLY A 67 -11.02 -0.37 8.30
C GLY A 67 -10.62 0.95 7.65
N VAL A 68 -9.36 1.11 7.24
CA VAL A 68 -8.89 2.27 6.48
C VAL A 68 -9.08 2.00 4.99
N ASP A 69 -9.97 2.75 4.30
CA ASP A 69 -10.15 2.64 2.83
C ASP A 69 -8.96 3.26 2.08
N LEU A 70 -7.80 2.62 2.22
CA LEU A 70 -6.50 3.11 1.79
C LEU A 70 -6.39 3.25 0.26
N ILE A 71 -7.30 2.64 -0.48
CA ILE A 71 -7.35 2.69 -1.95
C ILE A 71 -8.30 3.77 -2.48
N ASP A 72 -9.00 4.52 -1.61
CA ASP A 72 -9.78 5.69 -2.01
C ASP A 72 -8.87 6.94 -2.14
N PRO A 73 -8.82 7.63 -3.30
CA PRO A 73 -8.06 8.88 -3.45
C PRO A 73 -8.42 9.97 -2.47
N LYS A 74 -9.64 10.02 -1.93
CA LYS A 74 -10.04 10.97 -0.88
C LYS A 74 -9.29 10.72 0.43
N VAL A 75 -8.89 9.48 0.68
CA VAL A 75 -8.12 9.06 1.85
C VAL A 75 -6.64 9.29 1.57
N TYR A 76 -6.06 8.62 0.57
CA TYR A 76 -4.61 8.65 0.40
C TYR A 76 -4.04 10.01 -0.06
N SER A 77 -4.86 10.87 -0.67
CA SER A 77 -4.41 12.24 -1.02
C SER A 77 -4.18 13.16 0.18
N LYS A 78 -4.77 12.80 1.34
CA LYS A 78 -4.76 13.57 2.59
C LYS A 78 -3.93 12.92 3.70
N LEU A 79 -3.35 11.74 3.45
CA LEU A 79 -2.49 11.08 4.42
C LEU A 79 -1.38 12.03 4.87
N THR A 80 -1.07 11.96 6.15
CA THR A 80 0.12 12.54 6.74
C THR A 80 1.26 11.52 6.70
N GLN A 81 2.49 12.02 6.84
CA GLN A 81 3.66 11.14 6.93
C GLN A 81 3.57 10.16 8.11
N ASN A 82 2.99 10.59 9.23
CA ASN A 82 2.82 9.74 10.41
C ASN A 82 1.78 8.63 10.19
N GLU A 83 0.67 8.93 9.51
CA GLU A 83 -0.34 7.93 9.15
C GLU A 83 0.24 6.92 8.16
N LEU A 84 0.97 7.38 7.14
CA LEU A 84 1.62 6.47 6.20
C LEU A 84 2.71 5.62 6.86
N ALA A 85 3.49 6.21 7.78
CA ALA A 85 4.47 5.46 8.59
C ALA A 85 3.79 4.38 9.42
N HIS A 86 2.64 4.68 10.02
CA HIS A 86 1.87 3.72 10.79
C HIS A 86 1.31 2.59 9.92
N ILE A 87 0.78 2.91 8.74
CA ILE A 87 0.28 1.92 7.78
C ILE A 87 1.41 0.96 7.34
N LEU A 88 2.55 1.53 6.94
CA LEU A 88 3.72 0.80 6.44
C LEU A 88 4.68 0.34 7.55
N ARG A 89 4.25 0.37 8.81
CA ARG A 89 5.08 0.00 9.97
C ARG A 89 5.58 -1.44 9.85
N SER A 90 6.83 -1.64 10.21
CA SER A 90 7.44 -2.96 10.25
C SER A 90 7.29 -3.66 11.58
N GLU A 91 7.50 -4.98 11.57
CA GLU A 91 7.58 -5.77 12.79
C GLU A 91 8.96 -5.58 13.45
N SER A 92 10.03 -5.56 12.64
CA SER A 92 11.42 -5.48 13.13
C SER A 92 11.98 -4.06 13.35
N LYS A 93 11.15 -3.03 13.26
CA LYS A 93 11.52 -1.60 13.34
C LYS A 93 12.42 -1.09 12.21
N LYS A 94 12.71 -1.90 11.19
CA LYS A 94 13.33 -1.43 9.95
C LYS A 94 12.28 -0.68 9.15
N GLU A 95 12.44 0.61 8.95
CA GLU A 95 11.45 1.41 8.22
C GLU A 95 11.54 1.19 6.70
N ILE A 96 10.42 1.43 6.02
CA ILE A 96 10.40 1.40 4.56
C ILE A 96 11.24 2.57 4.01
N PRO A 97 12.13 2.35 3.04
CA PRO A 97 12.83 3.44 2.39
C PRO A 97 11.87 4.38 1.67
N LEU A 98 12.31 5.64 1.54
CA LEU A 98 11.64 6.66 0.72
C LEU A 98 10.17 6.91 1.11
N LEU A 99 9.88 6.89 2.41
CA LEU A 99 8.52 7.10 2.93
C LEU A 99 7.93 8.44 2.49
N LYS A 100 8.75 9.51 2.48
CA LYS A 100 8.30 10.84 2.07
C LYS A 100 7.93 10.86 0.58
N GLU A 101 8.76 10.27 -0.26
CA GLU A 101 8.55 10.21 -1.70
C GLU A 101 7.28 9.41 -2.03
N ARG A 102 7.01 8.32 -1.29
CA ARG A 102 5.74 7.58 -1.39
C ARG A 102 4.54 8.46 -1.07
N LEU A 103 4.64 9.24 0.01
CA LEU A 103 3.58 10.17 0.38
C LEU A 103 3.36 11.24 -0.68
N ASP A 104 4.45 11.80 -1.22
CA ASP A 104 4.40 12.81 -2.28
C ASP A 104 3.72 12.24 -3.53
N CYS A 105 4.08 11.02 -3.95
CA CYS A 105 3.42 10.30 -5.05
C CYS A 105 1.92 10.11 -4.79
N LEU A 106 1.54 9.57 -3.63
CA LEU A 106 0.13 9.35 -3.25
C LEU A 106 -0.67 10.67 -3.24
N SER A 107 -0.10 11.73 -2.67
CA SER A 107 -0.74 13.05 -2.63
C SER A 107 -0.95 13.60 -4.02
N GLN A 108 0.06 13.49 -4.89
CA GLN A 108 -0.02 14.00 -6.26
C GLN A 108 -1.04 13.25 -7.10
N VAL A 109 -0.96 11.91 -7.16
CA VAL A 109 -1.87 11.11 -8.00
C VAL A 109 -3.31 11.20 -7.49
N GLY A 110 -3.51 11.20 -6.17
CA GLY A 110 -4.84 11.32 -5.58
C GLY A 110 -5.48 12.67 -5.87
N LYS A 111 -4.73 13.77 -5.79
CA LYS A 111 -5.24 15.10 -6.19
C LYS A 111 -5.62 15.15 -7.67
N ILE A 112 -4.80 14.55 -8.54
CA ILE A 112 -5.08 14.48 -9.98
C ILE A 112 -6.36 13.68 -10.25
N LEU A 113 -6.53 12.52 -9.60
CA LEU A 113 -7.73 11.69 -9.76
C LEU A 113 -8.99 12.44 -9.32
N LEU A 114 -8.95 13.12 -8.17
CA LEU A 114 -10.09 13.90 -7.68
C LEU A 114 -10.44 15.08 -8.59
N GLN A 115 -9.44 15.78 -9.13
CA GLN A 115 -9.65 16.98 -9.94
C GLN A 115 -10.04 16.69 -11.38
N LYS A 116 -9.44 15.65 -11.99
CA LYS A 116 -9.57 15.39 -13.43
C LYS A 116 -10.43 14.17 -13.78
N TYR A 117 -10.61 13.25 -12.83
CA TYR A 117 -11.25 11.96 -13.06
C TYR A 117 -12.37 11.66 -12.04
N GLN A 118 -12.87 12.68 -11.34
CA GLN A 118 -13.95 12.56 -10.34
C GLN A 118 -13.65 11.54 -9.21
N GLY A 119 -12.38 11.20 -9.01
CA GLY A 119 -11.93 10.23 -8.02
C GLY A 119 -11.98 8.76 -8.45
N ASN A 120 -12.23 8.46 -9.72
CA ASN A 120 -12.30 7.07 -10.22
C ASN A 120 -11.29 6.84 -11.36
N LEU A 121 -10.79 5.61 -11.50
CA LEU A 121 -9.90 5.22 -12.58
C LEU A 121 -10.62 4.67 -13.82
N ILE A 122 -11.80 4.08 -13.62
CA ILE A 122 -12.65 3.50 -14.66
C ILE A 122 -14.08 4.01 -14.55
#